data_AF-A0A2K2TU68-F1
#
_entry.id   AF-A0A2K2TU68-F1
#
_cell.length_a   1.000
_cell.length_b   1.000
_cell.length_c   1.000
_cell.angle_alpha   90.00
_cell.angle_beta   90.00
_cell.angle_gamma   90.00
#
_symmetry.space_group_name_H-M   'P 1'
#
loop_
_entity.id
_entity.type
_entity.pdbx_description
1 polymer ?
#
loop_
_entity_poly.entity_id
_entity_poly.type
_entity_poly.pdbx_seq_one_letter_code
_entity_poly.pdbx_strand_id
1 'polypeptide(L)'
;MANVDTSNSWDKIQKGVKETERLIGQKQYNLAMVKARQTLEYMVRCLGERACIVDGDLSSTIDELYLGKWITKTTSEHYHKIRILGNKAIHEGSDNAYDANQAYHLLSQEVYTFSNDYRARRRPSGSAGGSRSSKSRKRPAQKGGPSINQQTILKIVILILCIAFIAAVVKFIKPGKGSEKETTTEPTTTEQVVETTPPETESVPTETLAREIYKTTDTLNVRKEPSTSGEKLGALPPGTEVTYKGAYNDEWAIIDYNGTEAYVASQYLTKE
;
A
#
# COMPACT_ATOMS: atom_id res chain seq x y z
N MET A 1 13.61 -35.07 -3.16
CA MET A 1 12.23 -34.94 -2.66
C MET A 1 11.75 -33.49 -2.47
N ALA A 2 12.61 -32.45 -2.55
CA ALA A 2 12.23 -31.05 -2.28
C ALA A 2 11.37 -30.30 -3.33
N ASN A 3 10.80 -30.96 -4.34
CA ASN A 3 10.12 -30.26 -5.45
C ASN A 3 8.59 -30.23 -5.32
N VAL A 4 7.99 -31.09 -4.48
CA VAL A 4 6.54 -31.20 -4.28
C VAL A 4 6.02 -30.16 -3.28
N ASP A 5 6.81 -29.84 -2.25
CA ASP A 5 6.42 -28.88 -1.21
C ASP A 5 6.43 -27.44 -1.73
N THR A 6 7.35 -27.11 -2.64
CA THR A 6 7.48 -25.74 -3.17
C THR A 6 6.36 -25.35 -4.13
N SER A 7 5.90 -26.27 -5.00
CA SER A 7 4.74 -26.01 -5.88
C SER A 7 3.48 -25.78 -5.06
N ASN A 8 3.32 -26.54 -3.97
CA ASN A 8 2.23 -26.39 -3.03
C ASN A 8 2.27 -25.02 -2.32
N SER A 9 3.44 -24.55 -1.92
CA SER A 9 3.60 -23.23 -1.27
C SER A 9 3.25 -22.06 -2.19
N TRP A 10 3.70 -22.09 -3.45
CA TRP A 10 3.34 -21.06 -4.43
C TRP A 10 1.83 -21.06 -4.73
N ASP A 11 1.22 -22.22 -4.89
CA ASP A 11 -0.23 -22.33 -5.11
C ASP A 11 -1.03 -21.76 -3.93
N LYS A 12 -0.56 -21.97 -2.69
CA LYS A 12 -1.16 -21.37 -1.49
C LYS A 12 -1.08 -19.84 -1.50
N ILE A 13 0.07 -19.28 -1.90
CA ILE A 13 0.25 -17.83 -2.01
C ILE A 13 -0.73 -17.26 -3.05
N GLN A 14 -0.81 -17.86 -4.25
CA GLN A 14 -1.74 -17.40 -5.29
C GLN A 14 -3.20 -17.51 -4.88
N LYS A 15 -3.58 -18.61 -4.19
CA LYS A 15 -4.92 -18.77 -3.63
C LYS A 15 -5.22 -17.71 -2.57
N GLY A 16 -4.24 -17.39 -1.71
CA GLY A 16 -4.37 -16.36 -0.68
C GLY A 16 -4.66 -14.97 -1.24
N VAL A 17 -3.97 -14.56 -2.31
CA VAL A 17 -4.23 -13.27 -2.99
C VAL A 17 -5.62 -13.23 -3.60
N LYS A 18 -6.01 -14.27 -4.35
CA LYS A 18 -7.35 -14.35 -4.97
C LYS A 18 -8.47 -14.33 -3.93
N GLU A 19 -8.25 -15.02 -2.82
CA GLU A 19 -9.19 -15.04 -1.72
C GLU A 19 -9.31 -13.66 -1.07
N THR A 20 -8.18 -12.97 -0.86
CA THR A 20 -8.17 -11.59 -0.35
C THR A 20 -8.96 -10.66 -1.28
N GLU A 21 -8.74 -10.73 -2.59
CA GLU A 21 -9.50 -9.96 -3.59
C GLU A 21 -11.01 -10.25 -3.53
N ARG A 22 -11.37 -11.53 -3.43
CA ARG A 22 -12.77 -11.97 -3.30
C ARG A 22 -13.42 -11.37 -2.04
N LEU A 23 -12.72 -11.38 -0.91
CA LEU A 23 -13.19 -10.82 0.35
C LEU A 23 -13.39 -9.31 0.29
N ILE A 24 -12.47 -8.58 -0.38
CA ILE A 24 -12.64 -7.16 -0.67
C ILE A 24 -13.91 -6.90 -1.49
N GLY A 25 -14.14 -7.70 -2.55
CA GLY A 25 -15.34 -7.59 -3.37
C GLY A 25 -16.64 -7.88 -2.61
N GLN A 26 -16.56 -8.72 -1.57
CA GLN A 26 -17.67 -9.03 -0.67
C GLN A 26 -17.83 -8.04 0.49
N LYS A 27 -17.00 -6.99 0.54
CA LYS A 27 -16.95 -6.01 1.64
C LYS A 27 -16.64 -6.64 3.01
N GLN A 28 -15.96 -7.78 3.03
CA GLN A 28 -15.46 -8.42 4.24
C GLN A 28 -14.03 -7.94 4.50
N TYR A 29 -13.88 -6.68 4.92
CA TYR A 29 -12.58 -5.98 4.94
C TYR A 29 -11.67 -6.50 6.05
N ASN A 30 -12.23 -6.76 7.25
CA ASN A 30 -11.52 -7.39 8.34
C ASN A 30 -10.89 -8.72 7.90
N LEU A 31 -11.73 -9.63 7.37
CA LEU A 31 -11.29 -10.93 6.93
C LEU A 31 -10.28 -10.84 5.78
N ALA A 32 -10.42 -9.86 4.88
CA ALA A 32 -9.44 -9.59 3.83
C ALA A 32 -8.07 -9.21 4.40
N MET A 33 -8.00 -8.33 5.41
CA MET A 33 -6.75 -7.97 6.08
C MET A 33 -6.12 -9.15 6.81
N VAL A 34 -6.92 -9.95 7.52
CA VAL A 34 -6.45 -11.18 8.16
C VAL A 34 -5.88 -12.15 7.13
N LYS A 35 -6.58 -12.32 6.00
CA LYS A 35 -6.14 -13.21 4.92
C LYS A 35 -4.88 -12.71 4.23
N ALA A 36 -4.73 -11.40 4.08
CA ALA A 36 -3.52 -10.80 3.52
C ALA A 36 -2.30 -11.10 4.39
N ARG A 37 -2.41 -10.93 5.72
CA ARG A 37 -1.34 -11.28 6.67
C ARG A 37 -1.01 -12.77 6.64
N GLN A 38 -2.00 -13.66 6.62
CA GLN A 38 -1.76 -15.10 6.49
C GLN A 38 -0.99 -15.44 5.20
N THR A 39 -1.32 -14.77 4.09
CA THR A 39 -0.64 -14.98 2.81
C THR A 39 0.81 -14.51 2.88
N LEU A 40 1.06 -13.36 3.53
CA LEU A 40 2.40 -12.87 3.81
C LEU A 40 3.21 -13.87 4.66
N GLU A 41 2.61 -14.47 5.70
CA GLU A 41 3.29 -15.47 6.53
C GLU A 41 3.80 -16.65 5.70
N TYR A 42 3.01 -17.12 4.73
CA TYR A 42 3.48 -18.18 3.83
C TYR A 42 4.68 -17.74 3.00
N MET A 43 4.67 -16.51 2.47
CA MET A 43 5.79 -15.95 1.71
C MET A 43 7.05 -15.85 2.59
N VAL A 44 6.92 -15.30 3.80
CA VAL A 44 8.03 -15.13 4.74
C VAL A 44 8.58 -16.48 5.19
N ARG A 45 7.72 -17.45 5.52
CA ARG A 45 8.14 -18.83 5.86
C ARG A 45 8.95 -19.47 4.72
N CYS A 46 8.50 -19.32 3.48
CA CYS A 46 9.21 -19.83 2.31
C CYS A 46 10.61 -19.22 2.14
N LEU A 47 10.80 -17.97 2.55
CA LEU A 47 12.11 -17.30 2.53
C LEU A 47 12.95 -17.70 3.75
N GLY A 48 12.34 -17.76 4.93
CA GLY A 48 13.00 -18.15 6.19
C GLY A 48 13.59 -19.55 6.14
N GLU A 49 12.84 -20.53 5.62
CA GLU A 49 13.33 -21.90 5.42
C GLU A 49 14.61 -21.94 4.55
N ARG A 50 14.72 -21.05 3.55
CA ARG A 50 15.90 -20.98 2.68
C ARG A 50 17.06 -20.23 3.32
N ALA A 51 16.74 -19.21 4.10
CA ALA A 51 17.71 -18.47 4.90
C ALA A 51 18.20 -19.25 6.12
N CYS A 52 17.63 -20.44 6.38
CA CYS A 52 17.85 -21.24 7.59
C CYS A 52 17.55 -20.45 8.87
N ILE A 53 16.56 -19.55 8.79
CA ILE A 53 16.02 -18.84 9.94
C ILE A 53 15.05 -19.80 10.62
N VAL A 54 15.42 -20.25 11.81
CA VAL A 54 14.65 -21.22 12.61
C VAL A 54 14.18 -20.50 13.85
N ASP A 55 12.86 -20.47 14.05
CA ASP A 55 12.17 -20.02 15.26
C ASP A 55 12.23 -18.51 15.58
N GLY A 56 11.60 -17.70 14.72
CA GLY A 56 11.28 -16.30 14.98
C GLY A 56 9.78 -16.02 14.83
N ASP A 57 9.28 -14.99 15.53
CA ASP A 57 7.97 -14.42 15.22
C ASP A 57 8.00 -13.78 13.82
N LEU A 58 6.83 -13.43 13.28
CA LEU A 58 6.74 -12.90 11.92
C LEU A 58 7.57 -11.62 11.75
N SER A 59 7.60 -10.75 12.77
CA SER A 59 8.36 -9.49 12.74
C SER A 59 9.86 -9.75 12.67
N SER A 60 10.39 -10.56 13.58
CA SER A 60 11.83 -10.88 13.65
C SER A 60 12.30 -11.58 12.38
N THR A 61 11.48 -12.49 11.84
CA THR A 61 11.81 -13.16 10.58
C THR A 61 11.91 -12.18 9.41
N ILE A 62 11.02 -11.18 9.33
CA ILE A 62 11.09 -10.13 8.29
C ILE A 62 12.38 -9.32 8.46
N ASP A 63 12.72 -8.94 9.69
CA ASP A 63 13.92 -8.15 9.99
C ASP A 63 15.21 -8.93 9.68
N GLU A 64 15.28 -10.21 10.03
CA GLU A 64 16.41 -11.09 9.70
C GLU A 64 16.55 -11.30 8.19
N LEU A 65 15.45 -11.46 7.46
CA LEU A 65 15.48 -11.53 6.00
C LEU A 65 16.04 -10.24 5.39
N TYR A 66 15.70 -9.07 5.94
CA TYR A 66 16.24 -7.79 5.50
C TYR A 66 17.73 -7.62 5.86
N LEU A 67 18.12 -7.97 7.09
CA LEU A 67 19.50 -7.93 7.55
C LEU A 67 20.39 -8.85 6.70
N GLY A 68 19.91 -10.06 6.43
CA GLY A 68 20.55 -11.05 5.55
C GLY A 68 20.49 -10.72 4.05
N LYS A 69 19.93 -9.57 3.67
CA LYS A 69 19.78 -9.12 2.26
C LYS A 69 19.04 -10.12 1.36
N TRP A 70 18.15 -10.91 1.95
CA TRP A 70 17.23 -11.79 1.23
C TRP A 70 16.10 -11.00 0.59
N ILE A 71 15.68 -9.91 1.25
CA ILE A 71 14.69 -8.96 0.77
C ILE A 71 15.23 -7.53 0.75
N THR A 72 14.61 -6.67 -0.05
CA THR A 72 14.96 -5.24 -0.10
C THR A 72 14.35 -4.47 1.07
N LYS A 73 14.82 -3.23 1.30
CA LYS A 73 14.23 -2.33 2.31
C LYS A 73 12.73 -2.11 2.05
N THR A 74 12.39 -1.83 0.79
CA THR A 74 11.02 -1.62 0.33
C THR A 74 10.12 -2.84 0.59
N THR A 75 10.60 -4.04 0.26
CA THR A 75 9.85 -5.28 0.56
C THR A 75 9.65 -5.46 2.07
N SER A 76 10.68 -5.18 2.88
CA SER A 76 10.58 -5.25 4.34
C SER A 76 9.53 -4.28 4.89
N GLU A 77 9.51 -3.03 4.40
CA GLU A 77 8.53 -2.01 4.78
C GLU A 77 7.10 -2.45 4.41
N HIS A 78 6.91 -2.99 3.19
CA HIS A 78 5.63 -3.52 2.75
C HIS A 78 5.17 -4.72 3.61
N TYR A 79 6.08 -5.63 3.95
CA TYR A 79 5.78 -6.78 4.80
C TYR A 79 5.33 -6.35 6.20
N HIS A 80 6.06 -5.43 6.83
CA HIS A 80 5.65 -4.87 8.12
C HIS A 80 4.30 -4.17 8.05
N LYS A 81 4.04 -3.43 6.98
CA LYS A 81 2.75 -2.74 6.80
C LYS A 81 1.58 -3.72 6.66
N ILE A 82 1.70 -4.76 5.85
CA ILE A 82 0.68 -5.82 5.74
C ILE A 82 0.49 -6.53 7.10
N ARG A 83 1.58 -6.82 7.81
CA ARG A 83 1.55 -7.43 9.15
C ARG A 83 0.76 -6.56 10.14
N ILE A 84 1.02 -5.25 10.16
CA ILE A 84 0.35 -4.30 11.05
C ILE A 84 -1.14 -4.22 10.73
N LEU A 85 -1.51 -4.09 9.46
CA LEU A 85 -2.92 -4.04 9.03
C LEU A 85 -3.68 -5.32 9.39
N GLY A 86 -3.04 -6.49 9.24
CA GLY A 86 -3.64 -7.76 9.65
C GLY A 86 -3.75 -7.90 11.17
N ASN A 87 -2.74 -7.47 11.95
CA ASN A 87 -2.81 -7.46 13.41
C ASN A 87 -3.94 -6.54 13.89
N LYS A 88 -4.09 -5.36 13.28
CA LYS A 88 -5.18 -4.42 13.54
C LYS A 88 -6.54 -5.09 13.32
N ALA A 89 -6.71 -5.83 12.23
CA ALA A 89 -7.94 -6.58 11.99
C ALA A 89 -8.19 -7.69 13.03
N ILE A 90 -7.16 -8.43 13.43
CA ILE A 90 -7.27 -9.54 14.39
C ILE A 90 -7.59 -9.05 15.81
N HIS A 91 -6.89 -8.03 16.27
CA HIS A 91 -6.92 -7.61 17.68
C HIS A 91 -7.92 -6.49 17.94
N GLU A 92 -8.05 -5.54 17.01
CA GLU A 92 -8.94 -4.38 17.16
C GLU A 92 -10.27 -4.58 16.42
N GLY A 93 -10.40 -5.65 15.63
CA GLY A 93 -11.62 -5.89 14.85
C GLY A 93 -11.83 -4.89 13.71
N SER A 94 -10.79 -4.17 13.28
CA SER A 94 -10.90 -3.16 12.22
C SER A 94 -11.50 -3.75 10.94
N ASP A 95 -12.55 -3.12 10.42
CA ASP A 95 -13.24 -3.48 9.17
C ASP A 95 -13.16 -2.33 8.14
N ASN A 96 -12.09 -1.52 8.21
CA ASN A 96 -11.92 -0.37 7.34
C ASN A 96 -11.58 -0.79 5.89
N ALA A 97 -12.38 -0.30 4.94
CA ALA A 97 -12.20 -0.58 3.51
C ALA A 97 -10.85 -0.04 2.98
N TYR A 98 -10.40 1.13 3.45
CA TYR A 98 -9.13 1.71 3.01
C TYR A 98 -7.94 0.83 3.43
N ASP A 99 -7.89 0.43 4.70
CA ASP A 99 -6.85 -0.45 5.25
C ASP A 99 -6.81 -1.79 4.50
N ALA A 100 -7.97 -2.37 4.21
CA ALA A 100 -8.06 -3.64 3.51
C ALA A 100 -7.62 -3.56 2.04
N ASN A 101 -7.99 -2.50 1.33
CA ASN A 101 -7.48 -2.26 -0.04
C ASN A 101 -5.97 -2.01 -0.03
N GLN A 102 -5.46 -1.29 0.97
CA GLN A 102 -4.02 -1.06 1.13
C GLN A 102 -3.26 -2.37 1.36
N ALA A 103 -3.75 -3.24 2.25
CA ALA A 103 -3.17 -4.55 2.49
C ALA A 103 -3.17 -5.41 1.22
N TYR A 104 -4.29 -5.40 0.46
CA TYR A 104 -4.41 -6.13 -0.80
C TYR A 104 -3.42 -5.64 -1.87
N HIS A 105 -3.30 -4.32 -2.06
CA HIS A 105 -2.40 -3.75 -3.05
C HIS A 105 -0.93 -4.07 -2.74
N LEU A 106 -0.51 -3.89 -1.49
CA LEU A 106 0.85 -4.22 -1.05
C LEU A 106 1.14 -5.72 -1.23
N LEU A 107 0.20 -6.58 -0.83
CA LEU A 107 0.35 -8.02 -0.99
C LEU A 107 0.48 -8.40 -2.46
N SER A 108 -0.36 -7.84 -3.33
CA SER A 108 -0.35 -8.14 -4.77
C SER A 108 0.98 -7.70 -5.42
N GLN A 109 1.49 -6.53 -5.03
CA GLN A 109 2.78 -6.03 -5.48
C GLN A 109 3.91 -6.96 -5.04
N GLU A 110 3.93 -7.36 -3.77
CA GLU A 110 4.99 -8.22 -3.27
C GLU A 110 4.91 -9.65 -3.79
N VAL A 111 3.72 -10.17 -4.10
CA VAL A 111 3.59 -11.48 -4.74
C VAL A 111 4.15 -11.45 -6.17
N TYR A 112 3.97 -10.34 -6.88
CA TYR A 112 4.56 -10.15 -8.19
C TYR A 112 6.10 -10.18 -8.13
N THR A 113 6.71 -9.38 -7.23
CA THR A 113 8.18 -9.34 -7.05
C THR A 113 8.72 -10.67 -6.53
N PHE A 114 8.04 -11.26 -5.55
CA PHE A 114 8.37 -12.57 -4.97
C PHE A 114 8.44 -13.65 -6.04
N SER A 115 7.48 -13.71 -6.96
CA SER A 115 7.47 -14.72 -8.02
C SER A 115 8.75 -14.72 -8.86
N ASN A 116 9.31 -13.53 -9.08
CA ASN A 116 10.48 -13.34 -9.92
C ASN A 116 11.76 -13.70 -9.15
N ASP A 117 11.90 -13.19 -7.92
CA ASP A 117 13.08 -13.41 -7.09
C ASP A 117 13.16 -14.84 -6.53
N TYR A 118 12.02 -15.40 -6.15
CA TYR A 118 11.92 -16.77 -5.63
C TYR A 118 12.27 -17.82 -6.69
N ARG A 119 11.90 -17.57 -7.96
CA ARG A 119 12.26 -18.46 -9.09
C ARG A 119 13.68 -18.22 -9.59
N ALA A 120 14.16 -16.97 -9.62
CA ALA A 120 15.50 -16.63 -10.10
C ALA A 120 16.60 -17.20 -9.20
N ARG A 121 16.42 -17.15 -7.88
CA ARG A 121 17.34 -17.72 -6.88
C ARG A 121 17.25 -19.26 -6.75
N ARG A 122 16.46 -19.91 -7.62
CA ARG A 122 16.34 -21.37 -7.76
C ARG A 122 17.35 -21.95 -8.76
N ARG A 123 18.07 -21.09 -9.49
CA ARG A 123 19.21 -21.53 -10.30
C ARG A 123 20.41 -21.77 -9.36
N PRO A 124 21.02 -22.97 -9.36
CA PRO A 124 22.28 -23.16 -8.67
C PRO A 124 23.26 -22.12 -9.20
N SER A 125 23.90 -21.39 -8.29
CA SER A 125 25.14 -20.67 -8.57
C SER A 125 26.22 -21.70 -8.90
N GLY A 126 26.17 -22.28 -10.10
CA GLY A 126 27.31 -22.93 -10.71
C GLY A 126 28.17 -21.85 -11.34
N SER A 127 29.10 -21.28 -10.59
CA SER A 127 30.20 -20.50 -11.16
C SER A 127 31.44 -21.37 -11.30
N ALA A 128 32.09 -21.21 -12.45
CA ALA A 128 33.46 -21.61 -12.83
C ALA A 128 33.71 -23.01 -13.41
N GLY A 129 34.14 -23.02 -14.68
CA GLY A 129 34.77 -24.15 -15.37
C GLY A 129 35.01 -23.80 -16.85
N GLY A 130 36.12 -23.13 -17.15
CA GLY A 130 36.42 -22.63 -18.49
C GLY A 130 36.68 -23.73 -19.54
N SER A 131 36.41 -23.41 -20.80
CA SER A 131 37.21 -23.92 -21.91
C SER A 131 37.34 -22.83 -22.97
N ARG A 132 38.55 -22.29 -23.06
CA ARG A 132 39.03 -21.50 -24.19
C ARG A 132 39.19 -22.46 -25.36
N SER A 133 38.41 -22.28 -26.42
CA SER A 133 38.72 -22.82 -27.74
C SER A 133 38.87 -21.66 -28.71
N SER A 134 40.12 -21.26 -28.91
CA SER A 134 40.56 -20.36 -29.96
C SER A 134 40.25 -20.96 -31.33
N LYS A 135 39.39 -20.28 -32.11
CA LYS A 135 39.45 -20.39 -33.57
C LYS A 135 39.23 -19.03 -34.21
N SER A 136 40.36 -18.36 -34.45
CA SER A 136 40.47 -17.24 -35.37
C SER A 136 40.09 -17.72 -36.77
N ARG A 137 39.09 -17.09 -37.39
CA ARG A 137 39.08 -16.84 -38.84
C ARG A 137 38.07 -15.76 -39.23
N LYS A 138 38.66 -14.62 -39.62
CA LYS A 138 38.25 -13.63 -40.63
C LYS A 138 36.75 -13.33 -40.81
N ARG A 139 36.40 -12.10 -40.42
CA ARG A 139 35.24 -11.35 -40.92
C ARG A 139 35.32 -11.20 -42.45
N PRO A 140 34.17 -11.12 -43.12
CA PRO A 140 33.95 -10.04 -44.07
C PRO A 140 32.92 -9.07 -43.50
N ALA A 141 33.14 -7.79 -43.79
CA ALA A 141 32.19 -6.73 -43.53
C ALA A 141 31.05 -6.81 -44.54
N GLN A 142 29.80 -6.73 -44.07
CA GLN A 142 28.70 -6.32 -44.94
C GLN A 142 27.73 -5.44 -44.16
N LYS A 143 27.62 -4.19 -44.63
CA LYS A 143 26.58 -3.23 -44.27
C LYS A 143 25.21 -3.86 -44.51
N GLY A 144 24.35 -3.84 -43.50
CA GLY A 144 22.92 -4.07 -43.62
C GLY A 144 22.23 -3.25 -42.53
N GLY A 145 21.43 -2.26 -42.92
CA GLY A 145 20.66 -1.41 -42.02
C GLY A 145 19.64 -2.19 -41.18
N PRO A 146 18.92 -1.52 -40.26
CA PRO A 146 18.04 -2.20 -39.33
C PRO A 146 16.91 -2.90 -40.08
N SER A 147 16.84 -4.22 -39.98
CA SER A 147 15.71 -5.00 -40.49
C SER A 147 14.49 -4.68 -39.64
N ILE A 148 13.60 -3.86 -40.19
CA ILE A 148 12.35 -3.49 -39.54
C ILE A 148 11.42 -4.71 -39.61
N ASN A 149 11.31 -5.39 -38.48
CA ASN A 149 10.51 -6.59 -38.32
C ASN A 149 9.03 -6.26 -38.55
N GLN A 150 8.30 -7.04 -39.34
CA GLN A 150 6.88 -6.76 -39.67
C GLN A 150 6.01 -6.63 -38.42
N GLN A 151 6.36 -7.37 -37.36
CA GLN A 151 5.69 -7.28 -36.06
C GLN A 151 5.96 -5.95 -35.33
N THR A 152 7.12 -5.32 -35.56
CA THR A 152 7.46 -4.00 -35.01
C THR A 152 6.74 -2.90 -35.79
N ILE A 153 6.65 -3.01 -37.12
CA ILE A 153 5.88 -2.07 -37.96
C ILE A 153 4.40 -2.12 -37.59
N LEU A 154 3.82 -3.32 -37.46
CA LEU A 154 2.42 -3.49 -37.13
C LEU A 154 2.07 -2.88 -35.76
N LYS A 155 2.95 -3.02 -34.76
CA LYS A 155 2.78 -2.38 -33.44
C LYS A 155 2.84 -0.85 -33.50
N ILE A 156 3.73 -0.29 -34.32
CA ILE A 156 3.83 1.17 -34.50
C ILE A 156 2.59 1.70 -35.24
N VAL A 157 2.10 0.98 -36.26
CA VAL A 157 0.87 1.35 -36.98
C VAL A 157 -0.35 1.30 -36.04
N ILE A 158 -0.48 0.26 -35.22
CA ILE A 158 -1.55 0.15 -34.21
C ILE A 158 -1.47 1.29 -33.21
N LEU A 159 -0.27 1.63 -32.71
CA LEU A 159 -0.07 2.74 -31.78
C LEU A 159 -0.49 4.09 -32.40
N ILE A 160 -0.12 4.34 -33.67
CA ILE A 160 -0.49 5.57 -34.40
C ILE A 160 -2.01 5.62 -34.65
N LEU A 161 -2.63 4.50 -35.01
CA LEU A 161 -4.09 4.41 -35.19
C LEU A 161 -4.85 4.63 -33.88
N CYS A 162 -4.36 4.08 -32.77
CA CYS A 162 -4.93 4.34 -31.44
C CYS A 162 -4.83 5.82 -31.04
N ILE A 163 -3.69 6.47 -31.30
CA ILE A 163 -3.51 7.90 -30.99
C ILE A 163 -4.40 8.77 -31.89
N ALA A 164 -4.53 8.43 -33.18
CA ALA A 164 -5.43 9.13 -34.10
C ALA A 164 -6.90 8.96 -33.70
N PHE A 165 -7.29 7.77 -33.24
CA PHE A 165 -8.64 7.49 -32.72
C PHE A 165 -8.93 8.29 -31.45
N ILE A 166 -7.98 8.36 -30.51
CA ILE A 166 -8.10 9.18 -29.29
C ILE A 166 -8.23 10.67 -29.65
N ALA A 167 -7.43 11.17 -30.60
CA ALA A 167 -7.52 12.56 -31.05
C ALA A 167 -8.87 12.88 -31.76
N ALA A 168 -9.44 11.92 -32.48
CA ALA A 168 -10.76 12.06 -33.11
C ALA A 168 -11.89 12.10 -32.07
N VAL A 169 -11.80 11.28 -31.01
CA VAL A 169 -12.75 11.29 -29.89
C VAL A 169 -12.69 12.62 -29.13
N VAL A 170 -11.48 13.17 -28.89
CA VAL A 170 -11.33 14.48 -28.23
C VAL A 170 -11.92 15.63 -29.05
N LYS A 171 -11.86 15.58 -30.40
CA LYS A 171 -12.51 16.59 -31.25
C LYS A 171 -14.02 16.46 -31.36
N PHE A 172 -14.59 15.30 -31.00
CA PHE A 172 -16.03 15.06 -31.05
C PHE A 172 -16.75 15.41 -29.73
N ILE A 173 -16.01 15.59 -28.63
CA ILE A 173 -16.55 16.05 -27.33
C ILE A 173 -16.47 17.58 -27.26
N LYS A 174 -17.24 18.23 -28.13
CA LYS A 174 -17.51 19.67 -28.03
C LYS A 174 -19.03 19.87 -27.99
N PRO A 175 -19.66 19.99 -26.82
CA PRO A 175 -21.00 20.55 -26.73
C PRO A 175 -20.90 22.07 -26.66
N GLY A 176 -21.71 22.73 -27.49
CA GLY A 176 -21.86 24.17 -27.53
C GLY A 176 -22.62 24.72 -26.32
N LYS A 177 -22.09 25.83 -25.79
CA LYS A 177 -22.74 27.07 -25.37
C LYS A 177 -24.27 27.08 -25.15
N GLY A 178 -24.68 27.42 -23.92
CA GLY A 178 -25.79 28.35 -23.65
C GLY A 178 -26.88 27.88 -22.67
N SER A 179 -26.87 28.40 -21.44
CA SER A 179 -27.93 29.30 -20.89
C SER A 179 -27.80 29.43 -19.37
N GLU A 180 -27.68 30.67 -18.90
CA GLU A 180 -27.96 31.10 -17.54
C GLU A 180 -29.43 30.85 -17.16
N LYS A 181 -29.69 30.68 -15.86
CA LYS A 181 -30.69 31.46 -15.12
C LYS A 181 -30.52 31.32 -13.60
N GLU A 182 -30.69 32.46 -12.96
CA GLU A 182 -30.45 32.86 -11.56
C GLU A 182 -31.48 32.32 -10.55
N THR A 183 -31.25 32.68 -9.26
CA THR A 183 -32.20 32.90 -8.14
C THR A 183 -32.13 31.81 -7.06
N THR A 184 -31.44 31.97 -5.92
CA THR A 184 -31.63 32.89 -4.76
C THR A 184 -32.97 32.73 -4.05
N THR A 185 -33.01 32.01 -2.92
CA THR A 185 -33.50 32.47 -1.57
C THR A 185 -33.65 31.29 -0.59
N GLU A 186 -32.92 31.35 0.53
CA GLU A 186 -33.36 30.88 1.86
C GLU A 186 -34.53 31.77 2.35
N PRO A 187 -35.44 31.37 3.28
CA PRO A 187 -35.06 31.18 4.70
C PRO A 187 -35.91 30.21 5.59
N THR A 188 -35.29 29.79 6.71
CA THR A 188 -35.76 29.70 8.14
C THR A 188 -37.04 28.95 8.57
N THR A 189 -36.88 28.08 9.60
CA THR A 189 -37.68 27.90 10.86
C THR A 189 -36.90 26.88 11.74
N THR A 190 -36.33 27.10 12.94
CA THR A 190 -36.61 27.78 14.23
C THR A 190 -37.29 26.90 15.30
N GLU A 191 -36.58 26.71 16.43
CA GLU A 191 -37.02 26.42 17.83
C GLU A 191 -37.53 25.00 18.21
N GLN A 192 -37.30 24.41 19.41
CA GLN A 192 -36.44 24.62 20.60
C GLN A 192 -36.73 23.47 21.62
N VAL A 193 -35.77 23.20 22.53
CA VAL A 193 -35.90 22.70 23.94
C VAL A 193 -36.42 21.28 24.23
N VAL A 194 -35.61 20.44 24.92
CA VAL A 194 -35.80 19.98 26.32
C VAL A 194 -34.45 19.50 26.92
N GLU A 195 -34.26 19.83 28.19
CA GLU A 195 -33.14 19.68 29.12
C GLU A 195 -33.17 18.33 29.89
N THR A 196 -32.04 18.03 30.58
CA THR A 196 -31.90 17.24 31.85
C THR A 196 -31.87 15.68 31.85
N THR A 197 -30.63 15.12 31.89
CA THR A 197 -29.96 14.24 32.91
C THR A 197 -30.76 13.15 33.67
N PRO A 198 -30.18 12.01 34.19
CA PRO A 198 -28.89 11.28 34.01
C PRO A 198 -29.08 9.78 33.58
N PRO A 199 -27.98 9.03 33.30
CA PRO A 199 -27.61 8.02 34.31
C PRO A 199 -26.11 7.94 34.59
N GLU A 200 -25.83 7.76 35.87
CA GLU A 200 -24.54 7.51 36.50
C GLU A 200 -24.17 6.02 36.38
N THR A 201 -22.93 5.79 35.93
CA THR A 201 -21.97 4.76 36.35
C THR A 201 -22.42 3.29 36.42
N GLU A 202 -21.94 2.48 35.47
CA GLU A 202 -21.19 1.27 35.83
C GLU A 202 -20.12 0.94 34.77
N SER A 203 -18.94 0.67 35.31
CA SER A 203 -17.59 0.62 34.74
C SER A 203 -17.33 -0.49 33.72
N VAL A 204 -16.63 -0.15 32.64
CA VAL A 204 -15.78 -1.10 31.89
C VAL A 204 -14.36 -0.51 31.85
N PRO A 205 -13.32 -1.27 32.24
CA PRO A 205 -11.97 -0.72 32.34
C PRO A 205 -11.47 -0.33 30.95
N THR A 206 -11.22 0.96 30.78
CA THR A 206 -10.49 1.53 29.66
C THR A 206 -9.07 0.96 29.70
N GLU A 207 -8.75 0.06 28.78
CA GLU A 207 -7.37 -0.32 28.51
C GLU A 207 -6.68 0.92 27.96
N THR A 208 -5.87 1.52 28.84
CA THR A 208 -5.08 2.72 28.63
C THR A 208 -3.98 2.37 27.64
N LEU A 209 -4.30 2.37 26.35
CA LEU A 209 -3.30 2.57 25.31
C LEU A 209 -2.69 3.94 25.57
N ALA A 210 -1.40 3.93 25.89
CA ALA A 210 -0.62 5.14 26.13
C ALA A 210 -0.91 6.15 25.02
N ARG A 211 -1.65 7.23 25.37
CA ARG A 211 -1.83 8.37 24.48
C ARG A 211 -0.48 9.02 24.38
N GLU A 212 0.20 8.82 23.25
CA GLU A 212 1.45 9.51 23.01
C GLU A 212 1.12 10.98 22.78
N ILE A 213 1.59 11.83 23.70
CA ILE A 213 1.43 13.28 23.57
C ILE A 213 2.61 13.77 22.74
N TYR A 214 2.28 14.53 21.70
CA TYR A 214 3.27 15.18 20.84
C TYR A 214 3.11 16.69 20.93
N LYS A 215 4.20 17.41 20.77
CA LYS A 215 4.21 18.88 20.67
C LYS A 215 4.48 19.33 19.24
N THR A 216 3.73 20.35 18.81
CA THR A 216 3.97 21.03 17.54
C THR A 216 5.23 21.89 17.64
N THR A 217 6.10 21.86 16.62
CA THR A 217 7.29 22.71 16.58
C THR A 217 7.08 24.02 15.83
N ASP A 218 6.03 24.11 15.01
CA ASP A 218 5.64 25.28 14.21
C ASP A 218 4.12 25.38 14.11
N THR A 219 3.61 26.45 13.49
CA THR A 219 2.20 26.63 13.19
C THR A 219 1.74 25.57 12.20
N LEU A 220 0.95 24.63 12.68
CA LEU A 220 0.58 23.42 11.95
C LEU A 220 -0.89 23.47 11.54
N ASN A 221 -1.16 23.35 10.23
CA ASN A 221 -2.54 23.31 9.74
C ASN A 221 -3.14 21.93 10.00
N VAL A 222 -4.31 21.91 10.63
CA VAL A 222 -5.11 20.70 10.88
C VAL A 222 -6.07 20.52 9.72
N ARG A 223 -6.05 19.34 9.10
CA ARG A 223 -6.84 19.05 7.91
C ARG A 223 -7.71 17.82 8.08
N LYS A 224 -8.80 17.78 7.32
CA LYS A 224 -9.74 16.65 7.31
C LYS A 224 -9.21 15.44 6.53
N GLU A 225 -8.31 15.69 5.59
CA GLU A 225 -7.66 14.68 4.75
C GLU A 225 -6.15 14.90 4.74
N PRO A 226 -5.34 13.84 4.55
CA PRO A 226 -3.87 13.91 4.48
C PRO A 226 -3.41 14.46 3.11
N SER A 227 -3.83 15.68 2.80
CA SER A 227 -3.54 16.38 1.55
C SER A 227 -3.41 17.87 1.79
N THR A 228 -2.46 18.52 1.11
CA THR A 228 -2.29 19.98 1.16
C THR A 228 -3.46 20.74 0.53
N SER A 229 -4.22 20.08 -0.35
CA SER A 229 -5.45 20.59 -0.95
C SER A 229 -6.71 20.26 -0.14
N GLY A 230 -6.59 19.46 0.92
CA GLY A 230 -7.72 19.05 1.76
C GLY A 230 -8.28 20.20 2.60
N GLU A 231 -9.54 20.07 3.03
CA GLU A 231 -10.22 21.06 3.87
C GLU A 231 -9.44 21.32 5.18
N LYS A 232 -9.23 22.60 5.51
CA LYS A 232 -8.54 23.03 6.74
C LYS A 232 -9.57 23.15 7.87
N LEU A 233 -9.44 22.28 8.87
CA LEU A 233 -10.27 22.29 10.08
C LEU A 233 -9.79 23.32 11.10
N GLY A 234 -8.50 23.65 11.08
CA GLY A 234 -7.91 24.59 12.03
C GLY A 234 -6.41 24.78 11.85
N ALA A 235 -5.79 25.48 12.80
CA ALA A 235 -4.35 25.60 12.91
C ALA A 235 -3.94 25.52 14.38
N LEU A 236 -2.86 24.80 14.65
CA LEU A 236 -2.25 24.66 15.96
C LEU A 236 -1.02 25.55 16.03
N PRO A 237 -0.89 26.46 17.01
CA PRO A 237 0.34 27.21 17.19
C PRO A 237 1.48 26.29 17.64
N PRO A 238 2.76 26.72 17.51
CA PRO A 238 3.90 25.99 18.07
C PRO A 238 3.77 25.79 19.58
N GLY A 239 4.25 24.66 20.07
CA GLY A 239 4.19 24.25 21.47
C GLY A 239 2.85 23.66 21.91
N THR A 240 1.90 23.47 20.99
CA THR A 240 0.60 22.86 21.30
C THR A 240 0.75 21.37 21.48
N GLU A 241 0.24 20.87 22.60
CA GLU A 241 0.13 19.44 22.89
C GLU A 241 -1.04 18.84 22.11
N VAL A 242 -0.76 17.75 21.40
CA VAL A 242 -1.76 16.99 20.65
C VAL A 242 -1.69 15.52 21.05
N THR A 243 -2.85 14.87 21.08
CA THR A 243 -2.90 13.42 21.24
C THR A 243 -2.61 12.78 19.89
N TYR A 244 -1.45 12.16 19.76
CA TYR A 244 -1.05 11.44 18.56
C TYR A 244 -1.72 10.07 18.53
N LYS A 245 -2.38 9.76 17.42
CA LYS A 245 -3.05 8.48 17.19
C LYS A 245 -2.26 7.54 16.27
N GLY A 246 -1.25 8.05 15.58
CA GLY A 246 -0.39 7.25 14.71
C GLY A 246 0.06 8.00 13.45
N ALA A 247 0.96 7.37 12.70
CA ALA A 247 1.39 7.87 11.40
C ALA A 247 0.40 7.41 10.32
N TYR A 248 -0.06 8.33 9.47
CA TYR A 248 -0.78 7.96 8.26
C TYR A 248 0.22 7.55 7.16
N ASN A 249 1.27 8.36 6.97
CA ASN A 249 2.43 8.08 6.12
C ASN A 249 3.65 8.90 6.59
N ASP A 250 4.73 8.92 5.80
CA ASP A 250 5.96 9.65 6.14
C ASP A 250 5.76 11.18 6.26
N GLU A 251 4.72 11.72 5.63
CA GLU A 251 4.43 13.15 5.57
C GLU A 251 3.32 13.58 6.54
N TRP A 252 2.38 12.68 6.87
CA TRP A 252 1.14 12.97 7.60
C TRP A 252 0.95 12.09 8.83
N ALA A 253 0.57 12.73 9.92
CA ALA A 253 0.26 12.17 11.22
C ALA A 253 -1.23 12.33 11.52
N ILE A 254 -1.79 11.35 12.23
CA ILE A 254 -3.17 11.34 12.71
C ILE A 254 -3.14 11.82 14.15
N ILE A 255 -3.94 12.85 14.44
CA ILE A 255 -4.13 13.38 15.79
C ILE A 255 -5.61 13.37 16.14
N ASP A 256 -5.88 13.38 17.45
CA ASP A 256 -7.20 13.75 17.95
C ASP A 256 -7.30 15.28 18.03
N TYR A 257 -8.25 15.85 17.28
CA TYR A 257 -8.57 17.27 17.30
C TYR A 257 -10.06 17.44 17.65
N ASN A 258 -10.32 17.90 18.87
CA ASN A 258 -11.68 18.09 19.42
C ASN A 258 -12.57 16.83 19.35
N GLY A 259 -11.99 15.64 19.58
CA GLY A 259 -12.70 14.35 19.51
C GLY A 259 -12.89 13.80 18.10
N THR A 260 -12.33 14.47 17.09
CA THR A 260 -12.35 14.03 15.68
C THR A 260 -10.94 13.72 15.20
N GLU A 261 -10.80 12.66 14.40
CA GLU A 261 -9.52 12.36 13.75
C GLU A 261 -9.19 13.41 12.70
N ALA A 262 -8.00 13.98 12.81
CA ALA A 262 -7.50 14.98 11.87
C ALA A 262 -6.05 14.69 11.48
N TYR A 263 -5.65 15.26 10.35
CA TYR A 263 -4.36 15.05 9.73
C TYR A 263 -3.51 16.30 9.84
N VAL A 264 -2.26 16.13 10.27
CA VAL A 264 -1.25 17.17 10.37
C VAL A 264 0.06 16.67 9.79
N ALA A 265 0.97 17.57 9.38
CA ALA A 265 2.24 17.13 8.82
C ALA A 265 3.18 16.57 9.91
N SER A 266 3.61 15.31 9.75
CA SER A 266 4.41 14.55 10.73
C SER A 266 5.72 15.22 11.10
N GLN A 267 6.35 15.91 10.14
CA GLN A 267 7.65 16.56 10.31
C GLN A 267 7.66 17.68 11.36
N TYR A 268 6.49 18.18 11.75
CA TYR A 268 6.34 19.26 12.74
C TYR A 268 5.80 18.77 14.08
N LEU A 269 5.79 17.45 14.30
CA LEU A 269 5.43 16.84 15.58
C LEU A 269 6.67 16.26 16.24
N THR A 270 6.83 16.54 17.53
CA THR A 270 7.91 15.99 18.37
C THR A 270 7.32 15.27 19.57
N LYS A 271 7.83 14.07 19.86
CA LYS A 271 7.44 13.30 21.03
C LYS A 271 7.98 13.98 22.28
N GLU A 272 7.13 14.18 23.29
CA GLU A 272 7.52 14.70 24.60
C GLU A 272 8.08 13.60 25.50
#